data_AF-A0A3D5R771-F1
#
_entry.id   AF-A0A3D5R771-F1
#
_cell.length_a   1.000
_cell.length_b   1.000
_cell.length_c   1.000
_cell.angle_alpha   90.00
_cell.angle_beta   90.00
_cell.angle_gamma   90.00
#
_symmetry.space_group_name_H-M   'P 1'
#
loop_
_entity.id
_entity.type
_entity.pdbx_description
1 polymer ?
#
loop_
_entity_poly.entity_id
_entity_poly.type
_entity_poly.pdbx_seq_one_letter_code
_entity_poly.pdbx_strand_id
1 'polypeptide(L)'
;MKISTKNMILTSLFAALMAVSAVFIAIPLGPVNFTLQVFFVILSGIILGPKCGPLSQILYLAMGLIGLPVFSGGMGGISYIFAPSFGYILGFILASYIIGKLVERYRNY
;
A
#
# COMPACT_ATOMS: atom_id res chain seq x y z
N MET A 1 20.04 -8.26 -2.25
CA MET A 1 19.00 -8.25 -3.31
C MET A 1 19.30 -7.11 -4.25
N LYS A 2 19.73 -7.34 -5.50
CA LYS A 2 19.88 -6.25 -6.47
C LYS A 2 18.48 -5.86 -6.96
N ILE A 3 17.94 -4.76 -6.44
CA ILE A 3 16.70 -4.19 -6.95
C ILE A 3 17.02 -3.56 -8.30
N SER A 4 16.40 -4.07 -9.37
CA SER A 4 16.52 -3.48 -10.71
C SER A 4 15.81 -2.13 -10.75
N THR A 5 16.31 -1.17 -11.53
CA THR A 5 15.71 0.17 -11.71
C THR A 5 14.22 0.08 -12.05
N LYS A 6 13.84 -0.90 -12.88
CA LYS A 6 12.43 -1.18 -13.21
C LYS A 6 11.59 -1.45 -11.95
N ASN A 7 12.10 -2.26 -11.03
CA ASN A 7 11.39 -2.61 -9.80
C ASN A 7 11.31 -1.41 -8.85
N MET A 8 12.33 -0.55 -8.81
CA MET A 8 12.27 0.71 -8.04
C MET A 8 11.14 1.60 -8.54
N ILE A 9 11.08 1.82 -9.85
CA ILE A 9 10.07 2.66 -10.50
C ILE A 9 8.66 2.09 -10.27
N LEU A 10 8.47 0.79 -10.44
CA LEU A 10 7.17 0.16 -10.20
C LEU A 10 6.77 0.26 -8.72
N THR A 11 7.71 0.07 -7.80
CA THR A 11 7.45 0.16 -6.35
C THR A 11 6.99 1.57 -5.96
N SER A 12 7.68 2.61 -6.44
CA SER A 12 7.30 4.00 -6.17
C SER A 12 5.97 4.38 -6.83
N LEU A 13 5.72 3.89 -8.05
CA LEU A 13 4.44 4.07 -8.74
C LEU A 13 3.27 3.50 -7.93
N PHE A 14 3.40 2.27 -7.42
CA PHE A 14 2.35 1.66 -6.59
C PHE A 14 2.12 2.40 -5.28
N ALA A 15 3.19 2.93 -4.65
CA ALA A 15 3.05 3.77 -3.47
C ALA A 15 2.31 5.09 -3.77
N ALA A 16 2.57 5.70 -4.94
CA ALA A 16 1.84 6.88 -5.41
C ALA A 16 0.36 6.56 -5.71
N LEU A 17 0.08 5.43 -6.36
CA LEU A 17 -1.29 4.97 -6.62
C LEU A 17 -2.06 4.72 -5.30
N MET A 18 -1.41 4.13 -4.31
CA MET A 18 -1.97 3.98 -2.96
C MET A 18 -2.36 5.32 -2.36
N ALA A 19 -1.47 6.32 -2.42
CA ALA A 19 -1.76 7.68 -1.93
C ALA A 19 -2.94 8.33 -2.65
N VAL A 20 -2.96 8.28 -3.99
CA VAL A 20 -4.06 8.85 -4.79
C VAL A 20 -5.38 8.14 -4.46
N SER A 21 -5.37 6.82 -4.35
CA SER A 21 -6.56 6.04 -4.03
C SER A 21 -7.12 6.31 -2.64
N ALA A 22 -6.25 6.61 -1.66
CA ALA A 22 -6.64 6.92 -0.29
C ALA A 22 -7.32 8.29 -0.17
N VAL A 23 -6.90 9.25 -0.99
CA VAL A 23 -7.36 10.65 -0.90
C VAL A 23 -8.55 10.92 -1.81
N PHE A 24 -8.48 10.51 -3.08
CA PHE A 24 -9.48 10.89 -4.09
C PHE A 24 -10.63 9.90 -4.24
N ILE A 25 -10.39 8.62 -3.93
CA ILE A 25 -11.37 7.55 -4.10
C ILE A 25 -11.76 7.01 -2.73
N ALA A 26 -12.19 7.91 -1.85
CA ALA A 26 -12.62 7.61 -0.49
C ALA A 26 -14.11 7.94 -0.33
N ILE A 27 -14.92 6.90 -0.09
CA ILE A 27 -16.33 7.04 0.24
C ILE A 27 -16.45 7.04 1.77
N PRO A 28 -16.99 8.12 2.39
CA PRO A 28 -17.13 8.19 3.84
C PRO A 28 -18.23 7.23 4.31
N LEU A 29 -17.83 6.11 4.92
CA LEU A 29 -18.73 5.08 5.46
C LEU A 29 -18.69 4.99 7.00
N GLY A 30 -18.29 6.08 7.67
CA GLY A 30 -18.20 6.16 9.13
C GLY A 30 -16.76 6.43 9.60
N PRO A 31 -16.28 5.80 10.70
CA PRO A 31 -14.95 6.07 11.25
C PRO A 31 -13.79 5.60 10.35
N VAL A 32 -14.08 4.72 9.38
CA VAL A 32 -13.13 4.28 8.36
C VAL A 32 -13.77 4.47 6.99
N ASN A 33 -13.07 5.19 6.11
CA ASN A 33 -13.54 5.41 4.75
C ASN A 33 -13.32 4.15 3.90
N PHE A 34 -14.26 3.86 3.01
CA PHE A 34 -14.05 2.85 1.99
C PHE A 34 -13.20 3.44 0.87
N THR A 35 -12.05 2.84 0.59
CA THR A 35 -11.09 3.34 -0.39
C THR A 35 -10.77 2.30 -1.46
N LEU A 36 -10.28 2.76 -2.61
CA LEU A 36 -9.75 1.88 -3.66
C LEU A 36 -8.36 1.31 -3.32
N GLN A 37 -7.84 1.55 -2.10
CA GLN A 37 -6.54 1.05 -1.67
C GLN A 37 -6.48 -0.48 -1.73
N VAL A 38 -7.54 -1.18 -1.32
CA VAL A 38 -7.58 -2.65 -1.31
C VAL A 38 -7.28 -3.23 -2.71
N PHE A 39 -7.80 -2.59 -3.76
CA PHE A 39 -7.52 -2.99 -5.14
C PHE A 39 -6.02 -2.86 -5.47
N PHE A 40 -5.40 -1.72 -5.16
CA PHE A 40 -3.98 -1.51 -5.42
C PHE A 40 -3.06 -2.37 -4.55
N VAL A 41 -3.48 -2.72 -3.34
CA VAL A 41 -2.77 -3.66 -2.46
C VAL A 41 -2.70 -5.04 -3.11
N ILE A 42 -3.85 -5.56 -3.56
CA ILE A 42 -3.92 -6.86 -4.25
C ILE A 42 -3.09 -6.82 -5.53
N LEU A 43 -3.26 -5.76 -6.34
CA LEU A 43 -2.54 -5.59 -7.59
C LEU A 43 -1.02 -5.47 -7.38
N SER A 44 -0.58 -4.81 -6.31
CA SER A 44 0.83 -4.72 -5.93
C SER A 44 1.40 -6.11 -5.64
N GLY A 45 0.68 -6.96 -4.91
CA GLY A 45 1.11 -8.34 -4.65
C GLY A 45 1.23 -9.14 -5.95
N ILE A 46 0.27 -9.02 -6.86
CA ILE A 46 0.26 -9.74 -8.14
C ILE A 46 1.40 -9.29 -9.06
N ILE A 47 1.60 -7.98 -9.23
CA ILE A 47 2.54 -7.42 -10.22
C ILE A 47 3.98 -7.35 -9.70
N LEU A 48 4.17 -6.91 -8.45
CA LEU A 48 5.50 -6.70 -7.86
C LEU A 48 6.03 -7.94 -7.12
N GLY A 49 5.16 -8.91 -6.84
CA GLY A 49 5.51 -10.14 -6.13
C GLY A 49 5.82 -9.92 -4.64
N PRO A 50 6.36 -10.96 -3.96
CA PRO A 50 6.44 -10.99 -2.50
C PRO A 50 7.52 -10.08 -1.92
N LYS A 51 8.43 -9.55 -2.74
CA LYS A 51 9.52 -8.67 -2.26
C LYS A 51 9.20 -7.20 -2.49
N CYS A 52 8.80 -6.83 -3.71
CA CYS A 52 8.58 -5.42 -4.06
C CYS A 52 7.16 -4.94 -3.71
N GLY A 53 6.16 -5.83 -3.68
CA GLY A 53 4.78 -5.50 -3.30
C GLY A 53 4.69 -4.92 -1.88
N PRO A 54 5.14 -5.64 -0.84
CA PRO A 54 5.17 -5.13 0.52
C PRO A 54 6.02 -3.87 0.68
N LEU A 55 7.12 -3.78 -0.09
CA LEU A 55 7.99 -2.60 -0.09
C LEU A 55 7.24 -1.34 -0.53
N SER A 56 6.32 -1.45 -1.50
CA SER A 56 5.48 -0.33 -1.95
C SER A 56 4.51 0.14 -0.85
N GLN A 57 3.97 -0.81 -0.08
CA GLN A 57 3.07 -0.53 1.04
C GLN A 57 3.82 0.10 2.22
N ILE A 58 5.04 -0.36 2.50
CA ILE A 58 5.94 0.24 3.50
C ILE A 58 6.33 1.66 3.07
N LEU A 59 6.62 1.88 1.79
CA LEU A 59 6.94 3.21 1.27
C LEU A 59 5.74 4.16 1.44
N TYR A 60 4.52 3.70 1.14
CA TYR A 60 3.28 4.43 1.38
C TYR A 60 3.12 4.82 2.86
N LEU A 61 3.31 3.86 3.77
CA LEU A 61 3.25 4.08 5.22
C LEU A 61 4.31 5.10 5.66
N ALA A 62 5.56 4.96 5.22
CA ALA A 62 6.64 5.86 5.58
C ALA A 62 6.38 7.30 5.11
N MET A 63 5.90 7.48 3.87
CA MET A 63 5.52 8.80 3.35
C MET A 63 4.46 9.47 4.22
N GLY A 64 3.40 8.73 4.58
CA GLY A 64 2.35 9.29 5.41
C GLY A 64 2.82 9.61 6.83
N LEU A 65 3.66 8.78 7.44
CA LEU A 65 4.20 9.03 8.79
C LEU A 65 5.13 10.24 8.85
N ILE A 66 5.88 10.53 7.79
CA ILE A 66 6.73 11.73 7.68
C ILE A 66 5.92 13.03 7.65
N GLY A 67 4.60 12.96 7.40
CA GLY A 67 3.71 14.12 7.42
C GLY A 67 3.05 14.44 6.09
N LEU A 68 3.28 13.65 5.04
CA LEU A 68 2.59 13.85 3.76
C LEU A 68 1.10 13.50 3.91
N PRO A 69 0.18 14.31 3.37
CA PRO A 69 -1.27 14.10 3.46
C PRO A 69 -1.73 12.99 2.49
N VAL A 70 -1.20 11.78 2.66
CA VAL A 70 -1.44 10.62 1.77
C VAL A 70 -2.36 9.57 2.40
N PHE A 71 -2.69 9.70 3.68
CA PHE A 71 -3.66 8.83 4.32
C PHE A 71 -5.10 9.28 4.02
N SER A 72 -6.05 8.39 4.31
CA SER A 72 -7.44 8.64 4.00
C SER A 72 -7.95 9.93 4.66
N GLY A 73 -8.75 10.70 3.91
CA GLY A 73 -9.21 12.02 4.36
C GLY A 73 -8.15 13.12 4.29
N GLY A 74 -7.03 12.90 3.60
CA GLY A 74 -5.93 13.87 3.50
C GLY A 74 -5.13 13.99 4.79
N MET A 75 -5.21 12.99 5.68
CA MET A 75 -4.46 12.97 6.93
C MET A 75 -3.00 12.56 6.68
N GLY A 76 -2.12 12.98 7.58
CA GLY A 76 -0.71 12.65 7.55
C GLY A 76 -0.10 12.84 8.94
N GLY A 77 1.12 12.36 9.09
CA GLY A 77 1.92 12.50 10.30
C GLY A 77 1.81 11.31 11.25
N ILE A 78 2.64 11.36 12.28
CA ILE A 78 2.79 10.29 13.28
C ILE A 78 1.53 10.09 14.13
N SER A 79 0.70 11.14 14.28
CA SER A 79 -0.57 11.04 15.00
C SER A 79 -1.55 10.07 14.36
N TYR A 80 -1.38 9.76 13.07
CA TYR A 80 -2.21 8.80 12.35
C TYR A 80 -2.08 7.37 12.90
N ILE A 81 -1.05 7.06 13.69
CA ILE A 81 -0.91 5.77 14.39
C ILE A 81 -2.09 5.51 15.33
N PHE A 82 -2.70 6.56 15.89
CA PHE A 82 -3.87 6.46 16.76
C PHE A 82 -5.20 6.41 16.00
N ALA A 83 -5.17 6.52 14.66
CA ALA A 83 -6.37 6.43 13.84
C ALA A 83 -6.84 4.96 13.73
N PRO A 84 -8.17 4.70 13.75
CA PRO A 84 -8.69 3.35 13.59
C PRO A 84 -8.33 2.73 12.22
N SER A 85 -8.11 3.56 11.21
CA SER A 85 -7.72 3.16 9.86
C SER A 85 -6.24 2.75 9.74
N PHE A 86 -5.40 3.02 10.74
CA PHE A 86 -3.97 2.65 10.71
C PHE A 86 -3.75 1.14 10.62
N GLY A 87 -4.56 0.36 11.35
CA GLY A 87 -4.47 -1.10 11.35
C GLY A 87 -4.67 -1.72 9.97
N TYR A 88 -5.45 -1.07 9.09
CA TYR A 88 -5.62 -1.53 7.71
C TYR A 88 -4.33 -1.43 6.91
N ILE A 89 -3.53 -0.38 7.11
CA ILE A 89 -2.26 -0.20 6.39
C ILE A 89 -1.26 -1.31 6.76
N LEU A 90 -1.21 -1.70 8.03
CA LEU A 90 -0.40 -2.85 8.46
C LEU A 90 -0.91 -4.15 7.82
N GLY A 91 -2.23 -4.34 7.78
CA GLY A 91 -2.87 -5.45 7.08
C GLY A 91 -2.55 -5.47 5.58
N PHE A 92 -2.45 -4.31 4.93
CA PHE A 92 -2.12 -4.18 3.51
C PHE A 92 -0.70 -4.65 3.18
N ILE A 93 0.28 -4.37 4.06
CA ILE A 93 1.64 -4.87 3.91
C ILE A 93 1.64 -6.41 3.91
N LEU A 94 0.95 -7.01 4.88
CA LEU A 94 0.83 -8.48 4.99
C LEU A 94 0.04 -9.08 3.82
N ALA A 95 -1.06 -8.46 3.41
CA ALA A 95 -1.88 -8.91 2.29
C ALA A 95 -1.07 -8.92 0.98
N SER A 96 -0.37 -7.83 0.67
CA SER A 96 0.50 -7.74 -0.51
C SER A 96 1.60 -8.82 -0.50
N TYR A 97 2.17 -9.11 0.68
CA TYR A 97 3.18 -10.17 0.84
C TYR A 97 2.60 -11.56 0.55
N ILE A 98 1.46 -11.90 1.17
CA ILE A 98 0.81 -13.20 1.02
C ILE A 98 0.40 -13.42 -0.44
N ILE A 99 -0.23 -12.42 -1.06
CA ILE A 99 -0.65 -12.48 -2.47
C ILE A 99 0.57 -12.64 -3.38
N GLY A 100 1.64 -11.86 -3.15
CA GLY A 100 2.86 -11.99 -3.92
C GLY A 100 3.51 -13.37 -3.80
N LYS A 101 3.51 -13.96 -2.60
CA LYS A 101 4.05 -15.31 -2.37
C LYS A 101 3.19 -16.37 -3.05
N LEU A 102 1.88 -16.19 -3.06
CA LEU A 102 0.94 -17.07 -3.75
C LEU A 102 1.20 -17.04 -5.26
N VAL A 103 1.33 -15.86 -5.85
CA VAL A 103 1.60 -15.69 -7.29
C VAL A 103 2.97 -16.24 -7.68
N GLU A 104 4.00 -16.02 -6.87
CA GLU A 104 5.33 -16.61 -7.09
C GLU A 104 5.25 -18.15 -7.08
N ARG A 105 4.47 -18.73 -6.17
CA ARG A 105 4.26 -20.18 -6.12
C ARG A 105 3.59 -20.69 -7.39
N TYR A 106 2.51 -20.06 -7.86
CA TYR A 106 1.79 -20.50 -9.07
C TYR A 106 2.58 -20.30 -10.36
N ARG A 107 3.48 -19.31 -10.44
CA ARG A 107 4.31 -19.08 -11.63
C ARG A 107 5.45 -20.09 -11.80
N ASN A 108 5.78 -20.81 -10.74
CA ASN A 108 6.85 -21.81 -10.73
C ASN A 108 6.34 -23.25 -10.96
N TYR A 109 5.04 -23.43 -11.19
CA TYR A 109 4.43 -24.65 -11.73
C TYR A 109 4.15 -24.46 -13.22
#